data_AF-A0A2P4XV06-F1
#
_entry.id   AF-A0A2P4XV06-F1
#
_cell.length_a   1.000
_cell.length_b   1.000
_cell.length_c   1.000
_cell.angle_alpha   90.00
_cell.angle_beta   90.00
_cell.angle_gamma   90.00
#
_symmetry.space_group_name_H-M   'P 1'
#
loop_
_entity.id
_entity.type
_entity.pdbx_description
1 polymer ?
#
loop_
_entity_poly.entity_id
_entity_poly.type
_entity_poly.pdbx_seq_one_letter_code
_entity_poly.pdbx_strand_id
1 'polypeptide(L)'
;MDKAIRRRVRGGITYNMKLLIRGAKGTGKTSLFHRLKGEPIPEGHQSTPQLQSATINWSFRQNLEENVKCEVWDVVDKGFVPVDAEEEGAGPQNTTEGSAELGGLQSGGNLSANAAAAAAAATMQNGTHSVAIVDASTVDVYHEAHGVIFLLDVTKWDTLEYVKQQLDNVPVHIPTLVLVEVGNY
;
A
#
# COMPACT_ATOMS: atom_id res chain seq x y z
N MET A 1 -14.47 39.07 -19.42
CA MET A 1 -15.01 37.80 -18.87
C MET A 1 -14.96 37.89 -17.35
N ASP A 2 -16.10 37.76 -16.68
CA ASP A 2 -16.32 38.28 -15.33
C ASP A 2 -15.70 37.41 -14.21
N LYS A 3 -15.09 38.04 -13.20
CA LYS A 3 -14.34 37.35 -12.11
C LYS A 3 -15.26 36.43 -11.30
N ALA A 4 -16.54 36.79 -11.19
CA ALA A 4 -17.57 36.01 -10.52
C ALA A 4 -18.02 34.76 -11.31
N ILE A 5 -18.00 34.81 -12.65
CA ILE A 5 -18.35 33.67 -13.50
C ILE A 5 -17.20 32.65 -13.48
N ARG A 6 -15.94 33.11 -13.52
CA ARG A 6 -14.78 32.24 -13.32
C ARG A 6 -14.83 31.50 -11.97
N ARG A 7 -15.28 32.20 -10.91
CA ARG A 7 -15.48 31.67 -9.55
C ARG A 7 -16.54 30.57 -9.48
N ARG A 8 -17.68 30.75 -10.16
CA ARG A 8 -18.81 29.79 -10.12
C ARG A 8 -18.60 28.58 -11.04
N VAL A 9 -17.85 28.75 -12.12
CA VAL A 9 -17.66 27.71 -13.15
C VAL A 9 -16.43 26.82 -12.88
N ARG A 10 -15.35 27.34 -12.28
CA ARG A 10 -14.10 26.57 -12.08
C ARG A 10 -13.90 26.04 -10.67
N GLY A 11 -14.71 26.44 -9.69
CA GLY A 11 -14.33 26.30 -8.28
C GLY A 11 -13.07 27.12 -7.98
N GLY A 12 -12.56 27.07 -6.74
CA GLY A 12 -11.34 27.79 -6.36
C GLY A 12 -10.09 27.42 -7.17
N ILE A 13 -8.93 27.97 -6.79
CA ILE A 13 -7.65 27.55 -7.38
C ILE A 13 -7.26 26.21 -6.76
N THR A 14 -6.98 25.20 -7.58
CA THR A 14 -6.48 23.91 -7.11
C THR A 14 -5.03 23.72 -7.52
N TYR A 15 -4.14 23.60 -6.54
CA TYR A 15 -2.75 23.20 -6.74
C TYR A 15 -2.67 21.67 -6.71
N ASN A 16 -2.11 21.05 -7.75
CA ASN A 16 -1.86 19.61 -7.74
C ASN A 16 -0.42 19.39 -7.27
N MET A 17 -0.24 18.47 -6.33
CA MET A 17 1.07 18.11 -5.80
C MET A 17 1.20 16.59 -5.81
N LYS A 18 2.37 16.09 -6.19
CA LYS A 18 2.72 14.66 -6.10
C LYS A 18 3.76 14.47 -5.00
N LEU A 19 3.44 13.67 -3.99
CA LEU A 19 4.30 13.37 -2.86
C LEU A 19 4.65 11.88 -2.86
N LEU A 20 5.92 11.57 -2.66
CA LEU A 20 6.40 10.20 -2.56
C LEU A 20 6.65 9.83 -1.10
N ILE A 21 6.30 8.62 -0.69
CA ILE A 21 6.69 8.02 0.59
C ILE A 21 7.67 6.88 0.26
N ARG A 22 8.91 6.99 0.75
CA ARG A 22 9.96 5.97 0.62
C ARG A 22 10.52 5.58 1.99
N GLY A 23 11.25 4.49 2.05
CA GLY A 23 11.72 3.90 3.30
C GLY A 23 11.83 2.38 3.21
N ALA A 24 12.67 1.78 4.05
CA ALA A 24 12.84 0.33 4.09
C ALA A 24 11.53 -0.40 4.46
N LYS A 25 11.48 -1.72 4.25
CA LYS A 25 10.33 -2.53 4.68
C LYS A 25 10.17 -2.46 6.20
N GLY A 26 8.93 -2.40 6.69
CA GLY A 26 8.65 -2.33 8.12
C GLY A 26 8.96 -0.98 8.81
N THR A 27 9.18 0.11 8.07
CA THR A 27 9.37 1.47 8.64
C THR A 27 8.09 2.29 8.77
N GLY A 28 6.91 1.69 8.56
CA GLY A 28 5.63 2.40 8.74
C GLY A 28 5.08 3.16 7.54
N LYS A 29 5.68 3.03 6.34
CA LYS A 29 5.24 3.77 5.12
C LYS A 29 3.74 3.66 4.84
N THR A 30 3.23 2.43 4.81
CA THR A 30 1.82 2.14 4.55
C THR A 30 0.91 2.62 5.67
N SER A 31 1.41 2.62 6.92
CA SER A 31 0.71 3.23 8.05
C SER A 31 0.59 4.74 7.89
N LEU A 32 1.66 5.43 7.47
CA LEU A 32 1.61 6.86 7.15
C LEU A 32 0.67 7.12 5.97
N PHE A 33 0.73 6.29 4.93
CA PHE A 33 -0.18 6.37 3.77
C PHE A 33 -1.65 6.26 4.18
N HIS A 34 -2.02 5.29 5.03
CA HIS A 34 -3.39 5.15 5.56
C HIS A 34 -3.78 6.34 6.43
N ARG A 35 -2.87 6.78 7.30
CA ARG A 35 -3.09 7.95 8.17
C ARG A 35 -3.37 9.22 7.37
N LEU A 36 -2.64 9.45 6.27
CA LEU A 36 -2.84 10.60 5.39
C LEU A 36 -4.19 10.55 4.66
N LYS A 37 -4.69 9.35 4.33
CA LYS A 37 -6.04 9.14 3.78
C LYS A 37 -7.16 9.32 4.82
N GLY A 38 -6.83 9.32 6.11
CA GLY A 38 -7.83 9.27 7.19
C GLY A 38 -8.42 7.87 7.41
N GLU A 39 -7.73 6.82 6.94
CA GLU A 39 -8.10 5.43 7.15
C GLU A 39 -7.49 4.88 8.46
N PRO A 40 -8.09 3.83 9.05
CA PRO A 40 -7.51 3.18 10.22
C PRO A 40 -6.13 2.59 9.90
N ILE A 41 -5.22 2.70 10.87
CA ILE A 41 -3.89 2.09 10.79
C ILE A 41 -4.03 0.60 11.11
N PRO A 42 -3.55 -0.32 10.24
CA PRO A 42 -3.59 -1.75 10.53
C PRO A 42 -2.76 -2.11 11.77
N GLU A 43 -3.25 -3.03 12.59
CA GLU A 43 -2.55 -3.47 13.81
C GLU A 43 -1.29 -4.31 13.51
N GLY A 44 -1.26 -4.99 12.37
CA GLY A 44 -0.15 -5.84 11.94
C GLY A 44 0.57 -5.29 10.71
N HIS A 45 1.89 -5.53 10.64
CA HIS A 45 2.66 -5.21 9.45
C HIS A 45 2.38 -6.23 8.33
N GLN A 46 1.87 -5.76 7.20
CA GLN A 46 1.84 -6.50 5.94
C GLN A 46 2.73 -5.79 4.93
N SER A 47 3.58 -6.55 4.24
CA SER A 47 4.42 -5.98 3.17
C SER A 47 3.56 -5.59 1.98
N THR A 48 3.70 -4.36 1.50
CA THR A 48 3.00 -3.86 0.32
C THR A 48 3.53 -4.55 -0.94
N PRO A 49 2.70 -5.27 -1.71
CA PRO A 49 3.16 -6.09 -2.83
C PRO A 49 3.59 -5.27 -4.05
N GLN A 50 3.01 -4.09 -4.25
CA GLN A 50 3.27 -3.21 -5.37
C GLN A 50 3.06 -1.76 -4.97
N LEU A 51 3.54 -0.84 -5.80
CA LEU A 51 3.34 0.59 -5.64
C LEU A 51 1.85 0.94 -5.59
N GLN A 52 1.49 1.85 -4.68
CA GLN A 52 0.12 2.33 -4.50
C GLN A 52 0.08 3.86 -4.47
N SER A 53 -1.02 4.44 -4.94
CA SER A 53 -1.24 5.89 -4.95
C SER A 53 -2.62 6.24 -4.41
N ALA A 54 -2.73 7.37 -3.71
CA ALA A 54 -4.00 7.93 -3.29
C ALA A 54 -4.05 9.44 -3.52
N THR A 55 -5.24 9.94 -3.82
CA THR A 55 -5.50 11.37 -3.93
C THR A 55 -6.12 11.89 -2.65
N ILE A 56 -5.52 12.90 -2.05
CA ILE A 56 -5.99 13.59 -0.85
C ILE A 56 -6.27 15.04 -1.20
N ASN A 57 -7.49 15.50 -0.95
CA ASN A 57 -7.85 16.90 -1.11
C ASN A 57 -7.69 17.63 0.22
N TRP A 58 -6.83 18.64 0.23
CA TRP A 58 -6.55 19.47 1.39
C TRP A 58 -6.94 20.93 1.11
N SER A 59 -7.71 21.55 1.99
CA SER A 59 -7.97 23.00 1.94
C SER A 59 -6.92 23.76 2.75
N PHE A 60 -6.23 24.70 2.09
CA PHE A 60 -5.22 25.51 2.75
C PHE A 60 -5.89 26.71 3.43
N ARG A 61 -6.14 26.59 4.75
CA ARG A 61 -6.90 27.55 5.60
C ARG A 61 -8.38 27.67 5.23
N GLN A 62 -9.25 27.70 6.24
CA GLN A 62 -10.72 27.68 6.08
C GLN A 62 -11.30 28.89 5.31
N ASN A 63 -10.55 29.98 5.15
CA ASN A 63 -11.03 31.22 4.54
C ASN A 63 -10.38 31.54 3.18
N LEU A 64 -9.53 30.65 2.65
CA LEU A 64 -8.95 30.82 1.32
C LEU A 64 -9.69 29.92 0.32
N GLU A 65 -9.94 30.47 -0.87
CA GLU A 65 -10.53 29.72 -2.00
C GLU A 65 -9.46 28.85 -2.71
N GLU A 66 -8.45 28.38 -1.96
CA GLU A 66 -7.32 27.61 -2.46
C GLU A 66 -7.37 26.18 -1.92
N ASN A 67 -7.40 25.22 -2.85
CA ASN A 67 -7.35 23.80 -2.55
C ASN A 67 -6.02 23.23 -3.03
N VAL A 68 -5.55 22.20 -2.34
CA VAL A 68 -4.40 21.41 -2.74
C VAL A 68 -4.87 19.97 -2.93
N LYS A 69 -4.65 19.42 -4.11
CA LYS A 69 -4.87 18.01 -4.41
C LYS A 69 -3.51 17.31 -4.35
N CYS A 70 -3.26 16.58 -3.28
CA CYS A 70 -2.05 15.81 -3.08
C CYS A 70 -2.24 14.37 -3.59
N GLU A 71 -1.47 13.97 -4.58
CA GLU A 71 -1.31 12.58 -4.98
C GLU A 71 -0.14 11.97 -4.20
N VAL A 72 -0.44 11.13 -3.22
CA VAL A 72 0.55 10.49 -2.36
C VAL A 72 0.82 9.08 -2.86
N TRP A 73 2.09 8.74 -3.06
CA TRP A 73 2.54 7.44 -3.55
C TRP A 73 3.25 6.68 -2.42
N ASP A 74 2.74 5.50 -2.03
CA ASP A 74 3.46 4.54 -1.19
C ASP A 74 4.38 3.72 -2.11
N VAL A 75 5.67 4.07 -2.13
CA VAL A 75 6.62 3.52 -3.08
C VAL A 75 7.15 2.19 -2.56
N VAL A 76 7.04 1.16 -3.42
CA VAL A 76 7.65 -0.15 -3.23
C VAL A 76 8.86 -0.26 -4.14
N ASP A 77 10.03 -0.55 -3.58
CA ASP A 77 11.27 -0.62 -4.38
C ASP A 77 11.35 -1.89 -5.22
N LYS A 78 10.92 -3.02 -4.65
CA LYS A 78 10.84 -4.31 -5.31
C LYS A 78 9.51 -4.94 -4.96
N GLY A 79 8.62 -5.00 -5.95
CA GLY A 79 7.33 -5.63 -5.78
C GLY A 79 7.43 -7.15 -5.78
N PHE A 80 6.36 -7.81 -5.32
CA PHE A 80 6.26 -9.26 -5.28
C PHE A 80 4.81 -9.70 -5.51
N VAL A 81 4.62 -10.89 -6.08
CA VAL A 81 3.30 -11.53 -6.16
C VAL A 81 3.01 -12.10 -4.77
N PRO A 82 1.93 -11.69 -4.08
CA PRO A 82 1.48 -12.40 -2.90
C PRO A 82 1.25 -13.84 -3.29
N VAL A 83 1.97 -14.76 -2.67
CA VAL A 83 1.61 -16.17 -2.76
C VAL A 83 0.36 -16.28 -1.90
N ASP A 84 -0.81 -16.37 -2.54
CA ASP A 84 -1.99 -16.86 -1.84
C ASP A 84 -1.54 -18.16 -1.19
N ALA A 85 -1.68 -18.27 0.13
CA ALA A 85 -1.28 -19.44 0.88
C ALA A 85 -2.15 -20.63 0.42
N GLU A 86 -1.76 -21.24 -0.69
CA GLU A 86 -2.20 -22.57 -1.08
C GLU A 86 -1.79 -23.50 0.05
N GLU A 87 -2.80 -24.16 0.61
CA GLU A 87 -2.73 -25.07 1.73
C GLU A 87 -1.48 -25.97 1.65
N GLU A 88 -0.61 -25.90 2.65
CA GLU A 88 0.35 -26.97 2.92
C GLU A 88 -0.45 -28.25 3.18
N GLY A 89 -0.47 -29.16 2.21
CA GLY A 89 -1.28 -30.36 2.36
C GLY A 89 -1.16 -31.44 1.29
N ALA A 90 -0.01 -31.64 0.65
CA ALA A 90 0.19 -32.85 -0.16
C ALA A 90 1.67 -33.28 -0.23
N GLY A 91 2.16 -33.90 0.85
CA GLY A 91 3.36 -34.72 0.76
C GLY A 91 3.08 -36.03 0.00
N PRO A 92 4.00 -36.55 -0.82
CA PRO A 92 3.79 -37.81 -1.52
C PRO A 92 4.05 -38.99 -0.57
N GLN A 93 3.00 -39.75 -0.23
CA GLN A 93 3.12 -41.05 0.43
C GLN A 93 2.87 -42.17 -0.59
N ASN A 94 3.82 -43.10 -0.68
CA ASN A 94 3.63 -44.37 -1.36
C ASN A 94 4.24 -45.48 -0.50
N THR A 95 3.39 -46.29 0.15
CA THR A 95 3.57 -47.73 0.39
C THR A 95 2.36 -48.32 1.14
N THR A 96 1.61 -49.17 0.43
CA THR A 96 1.28 -50.57 0.77
C THR A 96 0.41 -50.94 1.99
N GLU A 97 -0.77 -51.50 1.65
CA GLU A 97 -1.53 -52.61 2.27
C GLU A 97 -2.21 -52.50 3.65
N GLY A 98 -3.53 -52.72 3.64
CA GLY A 98 -4.14 -53.79 4.45
C GLY A 98 -5.14 -53.41 5.57
N SER A 99 -6.39 -53.83 5.37
CA SER A 99 -7.36 -54.36 6.38
C SER A 99 -8.47 -53.44 6.92
N ALA A 100 -9.64 -54.08 7.04
CA ALA A 100 -10.98 -53.57 7.33
C ALA A 100 -11.20 -53.08 8.77
N GLU A 101 -12.19 -52.20 8.97
CA GLU A 101 -13.33 -52.43 9.89
C GLU A 101 -14.42 -51.34 9.82
N LEU A 102 -15.64 -51.74 10.18
CA LEU A 102 -16.90 -51.01 10.17
C LEU A 102 -17.05 -50.05 11.36
N GLY A 103 -17.81 -48.96 11.13
CA GLY A 103 -18.91 -48.59 12.04
C GLY A 103 -18.83 -47.21 12.72
N GLY A 104 -19.97 -46.51 12.76
CA GLY A 104 -20.25 -45.49 13.79
C GLY A 104 -20.83 -44.17 13.29
N LEU A 105 -22.16 -44.08 13.24
CA LEU A 105 -22.93 -42.83 13.24
C LEU A 105 -22.97 -42.22 14.66
N GLN A 106 -22.79 -40.90 14.78
CA GLN A 106 -23.37 -39.98 15.79
C GLN A 106 -22.88 -38.54 15.47
N SER A 107 -23.73 -37.61 15.01
CA SER A 107 -24.69 -36.79 15.75
C SER A 107 -24.05 -35.82 16.76
N GLY A 108 -24.23 -34.52 16.55
CA GLY A 108 -24.19 -33.54 17.65
C GLY A 108 -23.54 -32.18 17.38
N GLY A 109 -24.31 -31.24 16.84
CA GLY A 109 -24.50 -29.92 17.45
C GLY A 109 -23.37 -28.87 17.50
N ASN A 110 -23.62 -27.80 16.75
CA ASN A 110 -23.72 -26.40 17.22
C ASN A 110 -22.56 -25.39 17.02
N LEU A 111 -22.88 -24.44 16.11
CA LEU A 111 -22.92 -22.97 16.30
C LEU A 111 -21.72 -22.09 15.92
N SER A 112 -22.01 -21.25 14.92
CA SER A 112 -21.78 -19.80 14.84
C SER A 112 -20.39 -19.27 14.45
N ALA A 113 -20.30 -18.74 13.23
CA ALA A 113 -19.54 -17.52 12.97
C ALA A 113 -20.20 -16.67 11.88
N ASN A 114 -20.44 -15.40 12.26
CA ASN A 114 -20.82 -14.25 11.44
C ASN A 114 -20.02 -14.19 10.13
N ALA A 115 -20.67 -14.11 8.98
CA ALA A 115 -21.19 -12.90 8.35
C ALA A 115 -20.14 -12.14 7.52
N ALA A 116 -20.58 -11.81 6.31
CA ALA A 116 -20.07 -10.81 5.37
C ALA A 116 -18.89 -11.21 4.47
N ALA A 117 -19.28 -11.96 3.44
CA ALA A 117 -19.05 -11.62 2.04
C ALA A 117 -17.63 -11.76 1.51
N ALA A 118 -17.26 -13.03 1.31
CA ALA A 118 -16.62 -13.46 0.08
C ALA A 118 -17.41 -12.94 -1.14
N ALA A 119 -17.02 -11.77 -1.65
CA ALA A 119 -17.27 -11.37 -3.03
C ALA A 119 -16.02 -11.75 -3.84
N ALA A 120 -15.78 -13.06 -3.89
CA ALA A 120 -14.79 -13.63 -4.78
C ALA A 120 -15.29 -13.54 -6.23
N ALA A 121 -14.36 -13.18 -7.09
CA ALA A 121 -14.28 -13.62 -8.47
C ALA A 121 -15.50 -13.30 -9.34
N ALA A 122 -15.57 -12.04 -9.80
CA ALA A 122 -16.15 -11.77 -11.10
C ALA A 122 -15.33 -12.49 -12.18
N THR A 123 -15.79 -13.68 -12.54
CA THR A 123 -15.37 -14.46 -13.70
C THR A 123 -15.43 -13.62 -14.98
N MET A 124 -14.27 -13.23 -15.50
CA MET A 124 -14.09 -12.79 -16.88
C MET A 124 -12.77 -13.40 -17.38
N GLN A 125 -12.89 -14.45 -18.20
CA GLN A 125 -11.78 -14.89 -19.04
C GLN A 125 -11.47 -13.78 -20.06
N ASN A 126 -10.24 -13.24 -20.07
CA ASN A 126 -9.66 -12.59 -21.24
C ASN A 126 -8.15 -12.30 -21.08
N GLY A 127 -7.32 -12.91 -21.94
CA GLY A 127 -5.94 -12.52 -22.26
C GLY A 127 -4.86 -12.83 -21.21
N THR A 128 -3.94 -13.76 -21.51
CA THR A 128 -2.71 -13.99 -20.73
C THR A 128 -1.71 -12.86 -20.97
N HIS A 129 -2.00 -11.67 -20.46
CA HIS A 129 -0.96 -10.69 -20.15
C HIS A 129 -0.67 -10.87 -18.66
N SER A 130 0.47 -11.45 -18.31
CA SER A 130 0.94 -11.41 -16.92
C SER A 130 1.00 -9.94 -16.53
N VAL A 131 0.13 -9.50 -15.62
CA VAL A 131 0.12 -8.12 -15.14
C VAL A 131 1.48 -7.88 -14.48
N ALA A 132 2.29 -6.99 -15.07
CA ALA A 132 3.60 -6.67 -14.53
C ALA A 132 3.43 -5.99 -13.17
N ILE A 133 4.28 -6.37 -12.21
CA ILE A 133 4.28 -5.75 -10.89
C ILE A 133 4.79 -4.32 -11.03
N VAL A 134 4.01 -3.36 -10.52
CA VAL A 134 4.36 -1.94 -10.54
C VAL A 134 5.21 -1.64 -9.31
N ASP A 135 6.46 -1.23 -9.53
CA ASP A 135 7.39 -0.86 -8.47
C ASP A 135 8.35 0.24 -8.96
N ALA A 136 9.25 0.69 -8.10
CA ALA A 136 10.17 1.76 -8.44
C ALA A 136 11.29 1.36 -9.43
N SER A 137 11.44 0.08 -9.75
CA SER A 137 12.35 -0.38 -10.79
C SER A 137 11.74 -0.31 -12.18
N THR A 138 10.40 -0.35 -12.26
CA THR A 138 9.64 -0.31 -13.52
C THR A 138 9.04 1.06 -13.84
N VAL A 139 8.95 1.95 -12.84
CA VAL A 139 8.36 3.29 -12.98
C VAL A 139 9.34 4.37 -12.50
N ASP A 140 9.49 5.43 -13.28
CA ASP A 140 10.16 6.66 -12.80
C ASP A 140 9.25 7.39 -11.79
N VAL A 141 9.43 7.04 -10.51
CA VAL A 141 8.63 7.60 -9.42
C VAL A 141 8.90 9.09 -9.22
N TYR A 142 10.09 9.58 -9.55
CA TYR A 142 10.50 10.97 -9.34
C TYR A 142 10.02 11.93 -10.43
N HIS A 143 9.57 11.40 -11.58
CA HIS A 143 8.95 12.21 -12.62
C HIS A 143 7.77 13.02 -12.04
N GLU A 144 7.85 14.35 -12.17
CA GLU A 144 6.86 15.33 -11.66
C GLU A 144 6.57 15.23 -10.14
N ALA A 145 7.47 14.62 -9.36
CA ALA A 145 7.34 14.61 -7.91
C ALA A 145 7.67 16.00 -7.33
N HIS A 146 6.81 16.48 -6.43
CA HIS A 146 6.92 17.79 -5.77
C HIS A 146 7.59 17.70 -4.40
N GLY A 147 7.74 16.49 -3.86
CA GLY A 147 8.41 16.22 -2.61
C GLY A 147 8.50 14.73 -2.33
N VAL A 148 9.47 14.35 -1.51
CA VAL A 148 9.64 12.97 -1.03
C VAL A 148 9.79 12.95 0.49
N ILE A 149 9.14 11.97 1.12
CA ILE A 149 9.21 11.68 2.54
C ILE A 149 9.91 10.35 2.70
N PHE A 150 11.04 10.33 3.39
CA PHE A 150 11.73 9.11 3.81
C PHE A 150 11.36 8.76 5.24
N LEU A 151 10.95 7.51 5.49
CA LEU A 151 10.76 7.01 6.85
C LEU A 151 12.02 6.27 7.30
N LEU A 152 12.52 6.68 8.45
CA LEU A 152 13.70 6.16 9.13
C LEU A 152 13.31 5.61 10.50
N ASP A 153 13.63 4.33 10.77
CA ASP A 153 13.50 3.75 12.11
C ASP A 153 14.86 3.77 12.80
N VAL A 154 15.01 4.60 13.85
CA VAL A 154 16.29 4.76 14.55
C VAL A 154 16.78 3.50 15.24
N THR A 155 15.90 2.53 15.48
CA THR A 155 16.25 1.27 16.11
C THR A 155 16.86 0.26 15.12
N LYS A 156 16.76 0.52 13.81
CA LYS A 156 17.19 -0.40 12.75
C LYS A 156 18.22 0.25 11.82
N TRP A 157 19.47 -0.18 11.94
CA TRP A 157 20.59 0.36 11.14
C TRP A 157 20.36 0.26 9.63
N ASP A 158 19.80 -0.85 9.16
CA ASP A 158 19.52 -1.06 7.73
C ASP A 158 18.61 0.02 7.14
N THR A 159 17.75 0.62 7.96
CA THR A 159 16.84 1.69 7.51
C THR A 159 17.57 3.02 7.33
N LEU A 160 18.60 3.28 8.14
CA LEU A 160 19.49 4.42 7.96
C LEU A 160 20.32 4.28 6.69
N GLU A 161 20.88 3.09 6.48
CA GLU A 161 21.67 2.80 5.29
C GLU A 161 20.83 2.92 4.01
N TYR A 162 19.60 2.41 4.06
CA TYR A 162 18.62 2.61 2.99
C TYR A 162 18.41 4.10 2.67
N VAL A 163 18.13 4.94 3.68
CA VAL A 163 17.88 6.36 3.46
C VAL A 163 19.10 7.03 2.83
N LYS A 164 20.32 6.76 3.33
CA LYS A 164 21.55 7.30 2.75
C LYS A 164 21.69 6.95 1.26
N GLN A 165 21.53 5.68 0.92
CA GLN A 165 21.67 5.21 -0.46
C GLN A 165 20.58 5.78 -1.39
N GLN A 166 19.34 5.91 -0.90
CA GLN A 166 18.25 6.41 -1.72
C GLN A 166 18.20 7.93 -1.86
N LEU A 167 18.80 8.67 -0.92
CA LEU A 167 18.91 10.13 -1.00
C LEU A 167 19.72 10.57 -2.23
N ASP A 168 20.78 9.84 -2.58
CA ASP A 168 21.61 10.14 -3.76
C ASP A 168 20.83 10.04 -5.08
N ASN A 169 19.74 9.27 -5.10
CA ASN A 169 18.87 9.10 -6.26
C ASN A 169 17.80 10.20 -6.39
N VAL A 170 17.62 11.06 -5.38
CA VAL A 170 16.60 12.12 -5.41
C VAL A 170 17.12 13.31 -6.23
N PRO A 171 16.38 13.76 -7.25
CA PRO A 171 16.71 14.98 -7.98
C PRO A 171 16.83 16.20 -7.05
N VAL A 172 17.87 17.02 -7.24
CA VAL A 172 18.25 18.14 -6.36
C VAL A 172 17.13 19.16 -6.13
N HIS A 173 16.22 19.31 -7.09
CA HIS A 173 15.11 20.27 -7.01
C HIS A 173 13.91 19.76 -6.17
N ILE A 174 13.88 18.48 -5.81
CA ILE A 174 12.78 17.86 -5.05
C ILE A 174 13.06 18.02 -3.55
N PRO A 175 12.23 18.79 -2.82
CA PRO A 175 12.34 18.89 -1.37
C PRO A 175 12.21 17.51 -0.73
N THR A 176 13.10 17.24 0.22
CA THR A 176 13.14 15.95 0.92
C THR A 176 12.90 16.15 2.41
N LEU A 177 11.96 15.38 2.95
CA LEU A 177 11.71 15.26 4.38
C LEU A 177 12.17 13.87 4.85
N VAL A 178 12.95 13.81 5.93
CA VAL A 178 13.24 12.55 6.61
C VAL A 178 12.42 12.53 7.91
N LEU A 179 11.42 11.67 7.95
CA LEU A 179 10.60 11.40 9.12
C LEU A 179 11.25 10.29 9.94
N VAL A 180 11.56 10.62 11.19
CA VAL A 180 12.23 9.72 12.11
C VAL A 180 11.19 9.11 13.05
N GLU A 181 11.10 7.78 13.04
CA GLU A 181 10.25 7.00 13.91
C GLU A 181 11.10 6.20 14.90
N VAL A 182 10.57 6.03 16.11
CA VAL A 182 11.13 5.14 17.13
C VAL A 182 10.21 3.94 17.19
N GLY A 183 10.69 2.76 16.79
CA GLY A 183 9.92 1.53 16.92
C GLY A 183 9.42 1.34 18.36
N ASN A 184 8.16 0.92 18.50
CA ASN A 184 7.64 0.53 19.81
C ASN A 184 8.39 -0.73 20.29
N TYR A 185 9.00 -0.64 21.48
CA TYR A 185 9.56 -1.79 22.20
C TYR A 185 8.47 -2.69 22.75
#